data_AF-A0A7J7GKE0-F1
#
_entry.id   AF-A0A7J7GKE0-F1
#
_cell.length_a   1.000
_cell.length_b   1.000
_cell.length_c   1.000
_cell.angle_alpha   90.00
_cell.angle_beta   90.00
_cell.angle_gamma   90.00
#
_symmetry.space_group_name_H-M   'P 1'
#
loop_
_entity.id
_entity.type
_entity.pdbx_description
1 polymer ?
#
loop_
_entity_poly.entity_id
_entity_poly.type
_entity_poly.pdbx_seq_one_letter_code
_entity_poly.pdbx_strand_id
1 'polypeptide(L)'
;MNSLQSWPEPIIRVQSLSDSGLTFIPDQYVKPLADRPSLTEPPPPAEINIPVIDLSQLFSPDRSIRSATARLISRACSEWGFFQVVNHGVSHELMKRIREVWREFFELPLEEKQAYANSPATYEGYGSRLGVEKGMKLDWSDYFFLHYLPESLRVGKHPPEPNGSGHMFVCRDKGCNWSS
;
A
#
# COMPACT_ATOMS: atom_id res chain seq x y z
N MET A 1 -24.23 1.51 -23.11
CA MET A 1 -24.81 1.63 -21.76
C MET A 1 -23.65 1.87 -20.81
N ASN A 2 -23.51 3.09 -20.27
CA ASN A 2 -22.39 3.49 -19.42
C ASN A 2 -22.56 2.91 -18.00
N SER A 3 -22.07 1.69 -17.77
CA SER A 3 -22.19 0.97 -16.49
C SER A 3 -21.26 1.46 -15.37
N LEU A 4 -20.46 2.52 -15.59
CA LEU A 4 -19.49 3.03 -14.61
C LEU A 4 -19.97 4.27 -13.82
N GLN A 5 -21.24 4.66 -13.96
CA GLN A 5 -21.74 5.87 -13.29
C GLN A 5 -22.08 5.66 -11.81
N SER A 6 -22.30 4.42 -11.36
CA SER A 6 -22.63 4.10 -9.97
C SER A 6 -22.09 2.74 -9.57
N TRP A 7 -21.84 2.56 -8.26
CA TRP A 7 -21.43 1.27 -7.73
C TRP A 7 -22.54 0.23 -7.94
N PRO A 8 -22.21 -1.03 -8.25
CA PRO A 8 -23.20 -2.09 -8.46
C PRO A 8 -23.94 -2.46 -7.16
N GLU A 9 -23.35 -2.14 -6.00
CA GLU A 9 -23.82 -2.44 -4.66
C GLU A 9 -23.41 -1.29 -3.72
N PRO A 10 -24.15 -1.04 -2.62
CA PRO A 10 -23.76 -0.04 -1.63
C PRO A 10 -22.35 -0.28 -1.10
N ILE A 11 -21.54 0.78 -1.02
CA ILE A 11 -20.21 0.70 -0.43
C ILE A 11 -20.32 0.81 1.08
N ILE A 12 -19.98 -0.28 1.77
CA ILE A 12 -19.86 -0.31 3.22
C ILE A 12 -18.37 -0.31 3.56
N ARG A 13 -17.96 0.59 4.46
CA ARG A 13 -16.57 0.68 4.94
C ARG A 13 -16.27 -0.44 5.91
N VAL A 14 -15.13 -1.11 5.74
CA VAL A 14 -14.77 -2.25 6.58
C VAL A 14 -14.50 -1.80 8.03
N GLN A 15 -13.90 -0.62 8.22
CA GLN A 15 -13.73 -0.02 9.54
C GLN A 15 -15.08 0.15 10.26
N SER A 16 -16.09 0.71 9.59
CA SER A 16 -17.44 0.86 10.17
C SER A 16 -18.09 -0.48 10.51
N LEU A 17 -17.86 -1.54 9.71
CA LEU A 17 -18.30 -2.89 10.04
C LEU A 17 -17.58 -3.43 11.28
N SER A 18 -16.25 -3.27 11.35
CA SER A 18 -15.43 -3.69 12.48
C SER A 18 -15.87 -3.01 13.78
N ASP A 19 -16.18 -1.71 13.71
CA ASP A 19 -16.56 -0.90 14.88
C ASP A 19 -18.00 -1.14 15.34
N SER A 20 -18.84 -1.76 14.50
CA SER A 20 -20.26 -2.01 14.81
C SER A 20 -20.51 -3.14 15.81
N GLY A 21 -19.47 -3.89 16.22
CA GLY A 21 -19.60 -5.01 17.16
C GLY A 21 -20.17 -6.28 16.54
N LEU A 22 -20.02 -6.46 15.21
CA LEU A 22 -20.44 -7.67 14.51
C LEU A 22 -19.80 -8.92 15.13
N THR A 23 -20.61 -9.95 15.33
CA THR A 23 -20.17 -11.26 15.86
C THR A 23 -19.82 -12.25 14.76
N PHE A 24 -20.10 -11.91 13.50
CA PHE A 24 -19.78 -12.73 12.33
C PHE A 24 -19.35 -11.87 11.14
N ILE A 25 -18.52 -12.44 10.27
CA ILE A 25 -18.06 -11.79 9.04
C ILE A 25 -19.13 -11.98 7.95
N PRO A 26 -19.64 -10.90 7.32
CA PRO A 26 -20.59 -11.01 6.22
C PRO A 26 -20.06 -11.84 5.05
N ASP A 27 -20.96 -12.59 4.39
CA ASP A 27 -20.61 -13.57 3.35
C ASP A 27 -19.77 -13.01 2.20
N GLN A 28 -19.96 -11.74 1.85
CA GLN A 28 -19.19 -11.08 0.80
C GLN A 28 -17.68 -11.02 1.10
N TYR A 29 -17.25 -11.08 2.36
CA TYR A 29 -15.84 -11.10 2.75
C TYR A 29 -15.29 -12.50 3.04
N VAL A 30 -16.17 -13.50 3.09
CA VAL A 30 -15.78 -14.89 3.34
C VAL A 30 -15.24 -15.50 2.05
N LYS A 31 -13.91 -15.72 1.99
CA LYS A 31 -13.24 -16.31 0.82
C LYS A 31 -13.75 -17.73 0.50
N PRO A 32 -13.72 -18.17 -0.77
CA PRO A 32 -13.98 -19.57 -1.14
C PRO A 32 -13.10 -20.54 -0.35
N LEU A 33 -13.57 -21.77 -0.11
CA LEU A 33 -12.80 -22.76 0.67
C LEU A 33 -11.41 -23.04 0.10
N ALA A 34 -11.26 -23.03 -1.22
CA ALA A 34 -9.99 -23.24 -1.90
C ALA A 34 -8.94 -22.13 -1.63
N ASP A 35 -9.38 -20.93 -1.27
CA ASP A 35 -8.51 -19.77 -1.02
C ASP A 35 -8.24 -19.54 0.48
N ARG A 36 -8.84 -20.36 1.35
CA ARG A 36 -8.64 -20.26 2.80
C ARG A 36 -7.36 -21.01 3.19
N PRO A 37 -6.60 -20.50 4.18
CA PRO A 37 -5.46 -21.23 4.71
C PRO A 37 -5.90 -22.64 5.16
N SER A 38 -5.19 -23.66 4.69
CA SER A 38 -5.38 -25.03 5.15
C SER A 38 -4.78 -25.17 6.55
N LEU A 39 -5.61 -25.45 7.55
CA LEU A 39 -5.15 -25.71 8.92
C LEU A 39 -4.52 -27.10 9.10
N THR A 40 -4.57 -27.94 8.07
CA THR A 40 -4.03 -29.31 8.08
C THR A 40 -2.71 -29.44 7.35
N GLU A 41 -2.24 -28.38 6.68
CA GLU A 41 -0.90 -28.38 6.11
C GLU A 41 0.14 -28.29 7.22
N PRO A 42 1.22 -29.10 7.15
CA PRO A 42 2.33 -28.92 8.07
C PRO A 42 2.84 -27.48 7.95
N PRO A 43 3.28 -26.86 9.05
CA PRO A 43 3.83 -25.51 8.99
C PRO A 43 4.94 -25.49 7.93
N PRO A 44 5.06 -24.39 7.16
CA PRO A 44 6.18 -24.26 6.24
C PRO A 44 7.48 -24.53 6.99
N PRO A 45 8.51 -25.08 6.31
CA PRO A 45 9.81 -25.28 6.93
C PRO A 45 10.23 -24.01 7.68
N ALA A 46 10.80 -24.17 8.88
CA ALA A 46 11.23 -23.05 9.72
C ALA A 46 12.20 -22.07 9.03
N GLU A 47 12.72 -22.44 7.85
CA GLU A 47 13.72 -21.72 7.08
C GLU A 47 13.24 -21.23 5.70
N ILE A 48 11.94 -20.90 5.52
CA ILE A 48 11.58 -20.05 4.35
C ILE A 48 12.14 -18.65 4.59
N ASN A 49 13.40 -18.44 4.19
CA ASN A 49 14.11 -17.20 4.40
C ASN A 49 14.00 -16.32 3.14
N ILE A 50 13.01 -15.42 3.16
CA ILE A 50 12.80 -14.41 2.12
C ILE A 50 14.12 -13.63 1.92
N PRO A 51 14.64 -13.49 0.69
CA PRO A 51 15.90 -12.79 0.46
C PRO A 51 15.90 -11.39 1.07
N VAL A 52 16.93 -11.06 1.85
CA VAL A 52 17.16 -9.72 2.39
C VAL A 52 18.39 -9.12 1.71
N ILE A 53 18.22 -7.97 1.06
CA ILE A 53 19.26 -7.32 0.26
C ILE A 53 19.63 -5.97 0.87
N ASP A 54 20.93 -5.79 1.16
CA ASP A 54 21.50 -4.50 1.53
C ASP A 54 21.71 -3.64 0.28
N LEU A 55 20.87 -2.62 0.09
CA LEU A 55 20.96 -1.74 -1.07
C LEU A 55 22.14 -0.78 -1.03
N SER A 56 22.71 -0.50 0.15
CA SER A 56 23.89 0.38 0.24
C SER A 56 25.09 -0.18 -0.52
N GLN A 57 25.17 -1.52 -0.64
CA GLN A 57 26.21 -2.22 -1.38
C GLN A 57 26.20 -1.91 -2.89
N LEU A 58 25.08 -1.44 -3.46
CA LEU A 58 25.02 -0.97 -4.85
C LEU A 58 25.82 0.32 -5.07
N PHE A 59 26.10 1.07 -4.01
CA PHE A 59 26.86 2.32 -4.03
C PHE A 59 28.29 2.15 -3.51
N SER A 60 28.73 0.91 -3.27
CA SER A 60 30.10 0.61 -2.85
C SER A 60 31.14 1.09 -3.89
N PRO A 61 32.30 1.61 -3.45
CA PRO A 61 33.39 1.94 -4.37
C PRO A 61 33.93 0.69 -5.09
N ASP A 62 33.78 -0.50 -4.48
CA ASP A 62 34.19 -1.76 -5.08
C ASP A 62 33.17 -2.25 -6.14
N ARG A 63 33.64 -2.42 -7.37
CA ARG A 63 32.84 -2.96 -8.48
C ARG A 63 32.40 -4.40 -8.25
N SER A 64 33.21 -5.22 -7.59
CA SER A 64 32.90 -6.64 -7.33
C SER A 64 31.68 -6.77 -6.41
N ILE A 65 31.64 -5.95 -5.35
CA ILE A 65 30.52 -5.84 -4.41
C ILE A 65 29.26 -5.40 -5.13
N ARG A 66 29.31 -4.30 -5.89
CA ARG A 66 28.15 -3.81 -6.66
C ARG A 66 27.59 -4.86 -7.60
N SER A 67 28.48 -5.57 -8.31
CA SER A 67 28.11 -6.65 -9.23
C SER A 67 27.50 -7.84 -8.51
N ALA A 68 28.01 -8.21 -7.32
CA ALA A 68 27.43 -9.27 -6.50
C ALA A 68 26.01 -8.90 -6.03
N THR A 69 25.81 -7.68 -5.54
CA THR A 69 24.48 -7.20 -5.10
C THR A 69 23.48 -7.15 -6.25
N ALA A 70 23.88 -6.68 -7.43
CA ALA A 70 23.03 -6.71 -8.62
C ALA A 70 22.62 -8.14 -9.02
N ARG A 71 23.54 -9.11 -8.92
CA ARG A 71 23.22 -10.53 -9.13
C ARG A 71 22.26 -11.08 -8.09
N LEU A 72 22.39 -10.69 -6.82
CA LEU A 72 21.44 -11.07 -5.77
C LEU A 72 20.04 -10.55 -6.06
N ILE A 73 19.91 -9.29 -6.49
CA ILE A 73 18.62 -8.72 -6.90
C ILE A 73 18.03 -9.50 -8.08
N SER A 74 18.82 -9.72 -9.13
CA SER A 74 18.37 -10.50 -10.30
C SER A 74 17.87 -11.89 -9.90
N ARG A 75 18.61 -12.56 -9.02
CA ARG A 75 18.27 -13.90 -8.53
C ARG A 75 16.98 -13.90 -7.69
N ALA A 76 16.83 -12.93 -6.79
CA ALA A 76 15.61 -12.78 -6.01
C ALA A 76 14.39 -12.52 -6.91
N CYS A 77 14.52 -11.67 -7.92
CA CYS A 77 13.45 -11.44 -8.89
C CYS A 77 13.08 -12.71 -9.68
N SER A 78 14.05 -13.51 -10.11
CA SER A 78 13.80 -14.70 -10.95
C SER A 78 13.34 -15.93 -10.17
N GLU A 79 13.87 -16.14 -8.96
CA GLU A 79 13.59 -17.35 -8.17
C GLU A 79 12.43 -17.13 -7.19
N TRP A 80 12.28 -15.92 -6.65
CA TRP A 80 11.25 -15.62 -5.64
C TRP A 80 10.15 -14.70 -6.15
N GLY A 81 10.48 -13.74 -7.03
CA GLY A 81 9.57 -12.67 -7.45
C GLY A 81 9.39 -11.57 -6.39
N PHE A 82 10.02 -11.68 -5.22
CA PHE A 82 10.01 -10.66 -4.16
C PHE A 82 11.25 -10.79 -3.25
N PHE A 83 11.57 -9.70 -2.54
CA PHE A 83 12.66 -9.65 -1.56
C PHE A 83 12.45 -8.47 -0.60
N GLN A 84 13.14 -8.50 0.54
CA GLN A 84 13.22 -7.39 1.48
C GLN A 84 14.47 -6.56 1.21
N VAL A 85 14.40 -5.26 1.48
CA VAL A 85 15.54 -4.34 1.35
C VAL A 85 15.88 -3.70 2.69
N VAL A 86 17.18 -3.59 2.96
CA VAL A 86 17.72 -2.83 4.11
C VAL A 86 18.73 -1.81 3.61
N ASN A 87 19.03 -0.81 4.45
CA ASN A 87 19.95 0.29 4.12
C ASN A 87 19.61 0.98 2.77
N HIS A 88 18.31 1.13 2.51
CA HIS A 88 17.76 1.66 1.25
C HIS A 88 17.84 3.19 1.13
N GLY A 89 18.44 3.88 2.10
CA GLY A 89 18.66 5.34 2.06
C GLY A 89 17.44 6.21 2.39
N VAL A 90 16.26 5.62 2.62
CA VAL A 90 15.07 6.36 3.06
C VAL A 90 15.12 6.55 4.57
N SER A 91 14.98 7.80 5.03
CA SER A 91 15.04 8.14 6.46
C SER A 91 13.99 7.39 7.28
N HIS A 92 14.39 6.83 8.42
CA HIS A 92 13.49 6.21 9.39
C HIS A 92 12.45 7.19 9.93
N GLU A 93 12.82 8.47 10.09
CA GLU A 93 11.91 9.53 10.53
C GLU A 93 10.82 9.77 9.48
N LEU A 94 11.18 9.80 8.20
CA LEU A 94 10.21 9.93 7.11
C LEU A 94 9.24 8.74 7.10
N MET A 95 9.76 7.52 7.21
CA MET A 95 8.91 6.31 7.29
C MET A 95 7.98 6.34 8.50
N LYS A 96 8.43 6.87 9.65
CA LYS A 96 7.59 7.07 10.84
C LYS A 96 6.48 8.08 10.57
N ARG A 97 6.82 9.27 10.07
CA ARG A 97 5.83 10.32 9.75
C ARG A 97 4.77 9.85 8.76
N ILE A 98 5.15 9.13 7.71
CA ILE A 98 4.19 8.60 6.72
C ILE A 98 3.17 7.66 7.40
N ARG A 99 3.62 6.78 8.32
CA ARG A 99 2.70 5.91 9.08
C ARG A 99 1.76 6.72 9.98
N GLU A 100 2.26 7.80 10.59
CA GLU A 100 1.46 8.66 11.46
C GLU A 100 0.39 9.41 10.67
N VAL A 101 0.75 10.04 9.54
CA VAL A 101 -0.19 10.72 8.63
C VAL A 101 -1.32 9.80 8.19
N TRP A 102 -1.01 8.57 7.75
CA TRP A 102 -2.05 7.64 7.32
C TRP A 102 -2.91 7.15 8.47
N ARG A 103 -2.32 6.90 9.66
CA ARG A 103 -3.09 6.55 10.84
C ARG A 103 -4.08 7.64 11.20
N GLU A 104 -3.61 8.90 11.26
CA GLU A 104 -4.45 10.07 11.52
C GLU A 104 -5.59 10.18 10.51
N PHE A 105 -5.32 9.98 9.22
CA PHE A 105 -6.36 9.96 8.18
C PHE A 105 -7.44 8.91 8.46
N PHE A 106 -7.07 7.66 8.78
CA PHE A 106 -8.06 6.60 9.04
C PHE A 106 -8.76 6.75 10.39
N GLU A 107 -8.21 7.54 11.33
CA GLU A 107 -8.85 7.94 12.59
C GLU A 107 -9.85 9.10 12.43
N LEU A 108 -9.84 9.83 11.30
CA LEU A 108 -10.83 10.89 11.03
C LEU A 108 -12.27 10.34 11.02
N PRO A 109 -13.28 11.19 11.29
CA PRO A 109 -14.69 10.87 11.10
C PRO A 109 -14.99 10.34 9.69
N LEU A 110 -15.98 9.46 9.58
CA LEU A 110 -16.33 8.83 8.31
C LEU A 110 -16.71 9.87 7.25
N GLU A 111 -17.44 10.92 7.64
CA GLU A 111 -17.90 11.99 6.77
C GLU A 111 -16.73 12.73 6.11
N GLU A 112 -15.67 12.98 6.88
CA GLU A 112 -14.45 13.62 6.38
C GLU A 112 -13.69 12.72 5.41
N LYS A 113 -13.55 11.42 5.74
CA LYS A 113 -12.92 10.44 4.83
C LYS A 113 -13.71 10.27 3.53
N GLN A 114 -15.04 10.33 3.59
CA GLN A 114 -15.91 10.18 2.42
C GLN A 114 -15.76 11.32 1.40
N ALA A 115 -15.27 12.50 1.80
CA ALA A 115 -14.93 13.56 0.87
C ALA A 115 -13.85 13.13 -0.15
N TYR A 116 -13.03 12.14 0.21
CA TYR A 116 -11.99 11.56 -0.63
C TYR A 116 -12.41 10.26 -1.32
N ALA A 117 -13.68 9.86 -1.22
CA ALA A 117 -14.13 8.57 -1.71
C ALA A 117 -13.84 8.37 -3.20
N ASN A 118 -13.42 7.17 -3.56
CA ASN A 118 -13.26 6.79 -4.96
C ASN A 118 -14.61 6.49 -5.64
N SER A 119 -14.59 6.18 -6.94
CA SER A 119 -15.79 5.91 -7.73
C SER A 119 -15.58 4.68 -8.61
N PRO A 120 -16.64 4.11 -9.22
CA PRO A 120 -16.47 2.95 -10.11
C PRO A 120 -15.57 3.25 -11.32
N ALA A 121 -15.41 4.52 -11.68
CA ALA A 121 -14.57 4.95 -12.80
C ALA A 121 -13.07 5.08 -12.44
N THR A 122 -12.71 5.14 -11.16
CA THR A 122 -11.32 5.28 -10.72
C THR A 122 -11.08 4.69 -9.35
N TYR A 123 -9.97 3.98 -9.18
CA TYR A 123 -9.53 3.50 -7.87
C TYR A 123 -9.00 4.61 -6.96
N GLU A 124 -8.72 5.80 -7.51
CA GLU A 124 -8.10 6.92 -6.78
C GLU A 124 -9.01 7.53 -5.71
N GLY A 125 -8.44 7.67 -4.52
CA GLY A 125 -9.09 8.10 -3.30
C GLY A 125 -9.33 6.97 -2.30
N TYR A 126 -10.21 7.25 -1.34
CA TYR A 126 -10.61 6.38 -0.24
C TYR A 126 -11.63 5.31 -0.69
N GLY A 127 -11.25 4.04 -0.62
CA GLY A 127 -12.03 2.89 -1.08
C GLY A 127 -12.18 1.79 -0.02
N SER A 128 -13.16 0.91 -0.23
CA SER A 128 -13.43 -0.31 0.58
C SER A 128 -13.69 -1.53 -0.32
N ARG A 129 -13.56 -1.33 -1.64
CA ARG A 129 -13.89 -2.33 -2.65
C ARG A 129 -12.92 -2.19 -3.80
N LEU A 130 -12.34 -3.31 -4.22
CA LEU A 130 -11.64 -3.44 -5.48
C LEU A 130 -12.60 -4.18 -6.42
N GLY A 131 -12.76 -3.71 -7.66
CA GLY A 131 -13.69 -4.29 -8.65
C GLY A 131 -15.11 -3.71 -8.66
N VAL A 132 -15.77 -3.88 -9.81
CA VAL A 132 -17.09 -3.29 -10.13
C VAL A 132 -18.15 -4.35 -10.49
N GLU A 133 -17.83 -5.62 -10.29
CA GLU A 133 -18.74 -6.74 -10.57
C GLU A 133 -19.63 -7.02 -9.36
N LYS A 134 -20.93 -7.20 -9.58
CA LYS A 134 -21.90 -7.51 -8.51
C LYS A 134 -21.65 -8.90 -7.92
N GLY A 135 -21.69 -9.03 -6.59
CA GLY A 135 -21.58 -10.34 -5.91
C GLY A 135 -20.16 -10.91 -5.83
N MET A 136 -19.15 -10.13 -6.21
CA MET A 136 -17.76 -10.54 -6.03
C MET A 136 -17.37 -10.64 -4.55
N LYS A 137 -16.41 -11.51 -4.25
CA LYS A 137 -15.82 -11.58 -2.91
C LYS A 137 -14.91 -10.38 -2.68
N LEU A 138 -15.11 -9.72 -1.55
CA LEU A 138 -14.42 -8.51 -1.15
C LEU A 138 -13.24 -8.83 -0.22
N ASP A 139 -12.33 -7.88 -0.10
CA ASP A 139 -11.26 -7.89 0.90
C ASP A 139 -11.75 -7.20 2.17
N TRP A 140 -11.31 -7.71 3.32
CA TRP A 140 -11.58 -7.10 4.62
C TRP A 140 -10.59 -5.95 4.85
N SER A 141 -10.69 -4.91 4.03
CA SER A 141 -9.80 -3.74 4.09
C SER A 141 -10.46 -2.49 3.53
N ASP A 142 -10.23 -1.37 4.20
CA ASP A 142 -10.32 -0.06 3.56
C ASP A 142 -8.93 0.35 3.04
N TYR A 143 -8.89 1.18 1.99
CA TYR A 143 -7.64 1.63 1.37
C TYR A 143 -7.72 3.08 0.93
N PHE A 144 -6.56 3.66 0.67
CA PHE A 144 -6.42 4.93 -0.01
C PHE A 144 -5.44 4.77 -1.18
N PHE A 145 -5.87 5.07 -2.40
CA PHE A 145 -5.02 4.97 -3.58
C PHE A 145 -4.74 6.35 -4.16
N LEU A 146 -3.47 6.62 -4.51
CA LEU A 146 -3.01 7.89 -5.07
C LEU A 146 -2.15 7.66 -6.30
N HIS A 147 -2.49 8.36 -7.40
CA HIS A 147 -1.54 8.54 -8.49
C HIS A 147 -0.54 9.63 -8.10
N TYR A 148 0.71 9.26 -7.85
CA TYR A 148 1.73 10.25 -7.55
C TYR A 148 2.42 10.80 -8.80
N LEU A 149 2.75 9.92 -9.76
CA LEU A 149 3.42 10.27 -11.01
C LEU A 149 2.81 9.50 -12.19
N PRO A 150 2.81 10.09 -13.41
CA PRO A 150 3.13 11.49 -13.71
C PRO A 150 2.09 12.47 -13.12
N GLU A 151 2.47 13.75 -12.98
CA GLU A 151 1.61 14.77 -12.36
C GLU A 151 0.26 14.97 -13.06
N SER A 152 0.20 14.69 -14.37
CA SER A 152 -1.03 14.74 -15.17
C SER A 152 -2.11 13.75 -14.71
N LEU A 153 -1.77 12.75 -13.90
CA LEU A 153 -2.72 11.78 -13.35
C LEU A 153 -3.26 12.17 -11.96
N ARG A 154 -2.74 13.24 -11.33
CA ARG A 154 -3.22 13.67 -10.01
C ARG A 154 -4.60 14.29 -10.14
N VAL A 155 -5.62 13.68 -9.55
CA VAL A 155 -7.01 14.17 -9.65
C VAL A 155 -7.47 14.99 -8.44
N GLY A 156 -6.53 15.51 -7.65
CA GLY A 156 -6.82 16.44 -6.55
C GLY A 156 -7.48 15.82 -5.31
N LYS A 157 -7.53 14.49 -5.22
CA LYS A 157 -8.02 13.76 -4.03
C LYS A 157 -6.94 13.49 -2.99
N HIS A 158 -5.87 14.27 -2.95
CA HIS A 158 -4.88 14.13 -1.90
C HIS A 158 -5.47 14.64 -0.58
N PRO A 159 -5.42 13.86 0.52
CA PRO A 159 -5.84 14.38 1.81
C PRO A 159 -4.96 15.58 2.20
N PRO A 160 -5.52 16.58 2.89
CA PRO A 160 -4.77 17.73 3.36
C PRO A 160 -3.62 17.27 4.25
N GLU A 161 -2.48 17.94 4.11
CA GLU A 161 -1.34 17.70 4.97
C GLU A 161 -1.72 18.01 6.42
N PRO A 162 -1.49 17.09 7.39
CA PRO A 162 -1.52 17.48 8.77
C PRO A 162 -0.33 18.43 9.00
N ASN A 163 -0.65 19.71 9.19
CA ASN A 163 0.27 20.81 9.54
C ASN A 163 1.12 21.43 8.41
N GLY A 164 0.47 21.97 7.37
CA GLY A 164 0.85 23.25 6.72
C GLY A 164 2.30 23.44 6.23
N SER A 165 3.06 22.38 6.02
CA SER A 165 4.45 22.43 5.55
C SER A 165 4.54 21.61 4.28
N GLY A 166 4.30 22.31 3.16
CA GLY A 166 4.04 21.84 1.78
C GLY A 166 5.05 20.91 1.14
N HIS A 167 5.37 19.80 1.79
CA HIS A 167 6.20 18.74 1.26
C HIS A 167 5.62 17.39 1.69
N MET A 168 4.72 16.83 0.89
CA MET A 168 4.72 15.38 0.70
C MET A 168 6.12 14.98 0.20
N PHE A 169 6.97 14.57 1.15
CA PHE A 169 8.40 14.43 0.95
C PHE A 169 8.70 13.35 -0.10
N VAL A 170 9.27 13.79 -1.20
CA VAL A 170 10.05 12.95 -2.11
C VAL A 170 11.48 13.00 -1.64
N CYS A 171 12.11 11.84 -1.44
CA CYS A 171 13.56 11.72 -1.54
C CYS A 171 13.94 12.12 -2.98
N ARG A 172 14.13 13.41 -3.22
CA ARG A 172 14.84 13.88 -4.41
C ARG A 172 16.30 13.66 -4.09
N ASP A 173 16.86 12.56 -4.58
CA ASP A 173 18.29 12.52 -4.87
C ASP A 173 18.57 13.69 -5.81
N LYS A 174 19.17 14.75 -5.28
CA LYS A 174 20.39 15.44 -5.75
C LYS A 174 20.63 16.68 -4.90
N GLY A 175 21.57 16.54 -3.95
CA GLY A 175 22.49 17.56 -3.43
C GLY A 175 21.97 18.97 -3.13
N CYS A 176 21.80 19.28 -1.84
CA CYS A 176 21.87 20.66 -1.35
C CYS A 176 23.04 20.77 -0.37
N ASN A 177 24.10 21.48 -0.81
CA ASN A 177 25.11 22.04 0.06
C ASN A 177 24.44 23.01 1.03
N TRP A 178 24.74 22.86 2.32
CA TRP A 178 24.48 23.89 3.31
C TRP A 178 25.63 24.89 3.27
N SER A 179 25.33 26.16 2.98
CA SER A 179 26.20 27.27 3.37
C SER A 179 25.38 28.22 4.23
N SER A 180 25.82 28.29 5.50
CA SER A 180 25.61 29.29 6.56
C SER A 180 24.27 30.02 6.62
#